data_AF-A0A7J9BJL0-F1
#
_entry.id   AF-A0A7J9BJL0-F1
#
_cell.length_a   1.000
_cell.length_b   1.000
_cell.length_c   1.000
_cell.angle_alpha   90.00
_cell.angle_beta   90.00
_cell.angle_gamma   90.00
#
_symmetry.space_group_name_H-M   'P 1'
#
loop_
_entity.id
_entity.type
_entity.pdbx_description
1 polymer ?
#
loop_
_entity_poly.entity_id
_entity_poly.type
_entity_poly.pdbx_seq_one_letter_code
_entity_poly.pdbx_strand_id
1 'polypeptide(L)'
;AKDVVSSGTKKPCSISSSSTSRPKTVVLGFSKGGTAVNQLVAELGSLDDKSHIREQPAGVNVQEEVQILPTTKESLLNSITEIHYVDVGLNSCGAYITDQDVIERISKRVADGGPRVRFFLHGTPRQWCDGCRIWIQDEKNRLYRMIESEDEKSGGKLKVCERFYFADRKPDMQMHFEVIEKMDVS
;
A
#
# COMPACT_ATOMS: atom_id res chain seq x y z
N ALA A 1 32.36 39.33 -48.25
CA ALA A 1 32.41 37.88 -47.97
C ALA A 1 30.99 37.44 -47.61
N LYS A 2 30.52 36.35 -48.24
CA LYS A 2 29.18 35.78 -48.04
C LYS A 2 29.25 34.83 -46.85
N ASP A 3 28.37 34.97 -45.87
CA ASP A 3 28.11 33.91 -44.90
C ASP A 3 26.67 33.43 -44.98
N VAL A 4 26.58 32.11 -45.09
CA VAL A 4 25.46 31.30 -45.52
C VAL A 4 24.54 31.02 -44.33
N VAL A 5 23.24 31.31 -44.49
CA VAL A 5 22.20 30.89 -43.55
C VAL A 5 22.00 29.38 -43.69
N SER A 6 22.50 28.62 -42.73
CA SER A 6 22.18 27.19 -42.59
C SER A 6 20.87 27.03 -41.84
N SER A 7 19.82 26.65 -42.56
CA SER A 7 18.51 26.27 -42.03
C SER A 7 18.62 24.93 -41.30
N GLY A 8 18.72 24.98 -39.96
CA GLY A 8 18.60 23.80 -39.11
C GLY A 8 17.16 23.29 -39.08
N THR A 9 16.93 22.15 -39.72
CA THR A 9 15.69 21.37 -39.64
C THR A 9 15.45 20.97 -38.18
N LYS A 10 14.45 21.59 -37.52
CA LYS A 10 13.97 21.13 -36.20
C LYS A 10 13.36 19.73 -36.38
N LYS A 11 14.08 18.70 -35.94
CA LYS A 11 13.49 17.37 -35.72
C LYS A 11 12.35 17.53 -34.71
N PRO A 12 11.17 16.94 -34.94
CA PRO A 12 10.15 16.90 -33.91
C PRO A 12 10.71 16.07 -32.76
N CYS A 13 10.81 16.68 -31.58
CA CYS A 13 11.03 15.93 -30.35
C CYS A 13 9.77 15.07 -30.18
N SER A 14 9.89 13.79 -30.48
CA SER A 14 8.87 12.79 -30.21
C SER A 14 8.74 12.68 -28.69
N ILE A 15 7.83 13.47 -28.12
CA ILE A 15 7.35 13.28 -26.77
C ILE A 15 6.56 11.97 -26.80
N SER A 16 7.23 10.87 -26.45
CA SER A 16 6.56 9.63 -26.11
C SER A 16 5.94 9.79 -24.72
N SER A 17 4.88 10.58 -24.62
CA SER A 17 4.04 10.63 -23.42
C SER A 17 3.01 9.52 -23.51
N SER A 18 3.42 8.30 -23.15
CA SER A 18 2.46 7.25 -22.82
C SER A 18 2.93 6.51 -21.57
N SER A 19 3.14 7.25 -20.49
CA SER A 19 2.99 6.67 -19.15
C SER A 19 1.57 7.01 -18.70
N THR A 20 0.59 6.17 -19.04
CA THR A 20 -0.69 6.19 -18.35
C THR A 20 -0.41 5.75 -16.90
N SER A 21 -0.08 6.71 -16.03
CA SER A 21 0.16 6.42 -14.63
C SER A 21 -1.17 5.98 -14.03
N ARG A 22 -1.34 4.67 -13.86
CA ARG A 22 -2.52 4.12 -13.19
C ARG A 22 -2.64 4.76 -11.81
N PRO A 23 -3.83 5.26 -11.41
CA PRO A 23 -4.01 5.86 -10.09
C PRO A 23 -3.55 4.90 -9.00
N LYS A 24 -2.84 5.43 -8.01
CA LYS A 24 -2.40 4.67 -6.83
C LYS A 24 -3.42 4.87 -5.71
N THR A 25 -3.74 3.79 -5.02
CA THR A 25 -4.64 3.78 -3.87
C THR A 25 -3.82 3.60 -2.60
N VAL A 26 -4.07 4.49 -1.64
CA VAL A 26 -3.57 4.41 -0.27
C VAL A 26 -4.74 4.03 0.60
N VAL A 27 -4.62 2.93 1.35
CA VAL A 27 -5.65 2.46 2.28
C VAL A 27 -5.23 2.83 3.69
N LEU A 28 -6.13 3.45 4.45
CA LEU A 28 -5.88 3.85 5.82
C LEU A 28 -7.00 3.38 6.75
N GLY A 29 -6.62 2.61 7.77
CA GLY A 29 -7.53 2.12 8.81
C GLY A 29 -7.18 2.74 10.15
N PHE A 30 -8.01 3.67 10.61
CA PHE A 30 -7.86 4.29 11.93
C PHE A 30 -8.72 3.58 12.99
N SER A 31 -8.17 3.35 14.20
CA SER A 31 -8.92 2.79 15.33
C SER A 31 -9.55 1.43 14.97
N LYS A 32 -10.88 1.33 14.95
CA LYS A 32 -11.61 0.11 14.54
C LYS A 32 -11.55 -0.15 13.03
N GLY A 33 -11.17 0.85 12.24
CA GLY A 33 -10.98 0.73 10.79
C GLY A 33 -9.92 -0.29 10.40
N GLY A 34 -9.02 -0.68 11.31
CA GLY A 34 -8.07 -1.76 11.07
C GLY A 34 -8.73 -3.10 10.74
N THR A 35 -9.95 -3.37 11.22
CA THR A 35 -10.71 -4.56 10.83
C THR A 35 -11.07 -4.54 9.35
N ALA A 36 -11.48 -3.39 8.81
CA ALA A 36 -11.75 -3.24 7.39
C ALA A 36 -10.46 -3.40 6.56
N VAL A 37 -9.34 -2.86 7.06
CA VAL A 37 -8.03 -3.06 6.43
C VAL A 37 -7.63 -4.54 6.43
N ASN A 38 -7.85 -5.28 7.50
CA ASN A 38 -7.58 -6.73 7.54
C ASN A 38 -8.35 -7.48 6.46
N GLN A 39 -9.61 -7.11 6.21
CA GLN A 39 -10.40 -7.71 5.13
C GLN A 39 -9.84 -7.34 3.74
N LEU A 40 -9.47 -6.09 3.51
CA LEU A 40 -8.84 -5.67 2.25
C LEU A 40 -7.51 -6.39 2.00
N VAL A 41 -6.70 -6.60 3.04
CA VAL A 41 -5.44 -7.36 2.96
C VAL A 41 -5.72 -8.82 2.64
N ALA A 42 -6.73 -9.44 3.27
CA ALA A 42 -7.15 -10.80 2.97
C ALA A 42 -7.64 -10.94 1.51
N GLU A 43 -8.38 -9.96 1.00
CA GLU A 43 -8.82 -9.91 -0.39
C GLU A 43 -7.64 -9.74 -1.36
N LEU A 44 -6.67 -8.91 -1.01
CA LEU A 44 -5.45 -8.70 -1.78
C LEU A 44 -4.64 -9.99 -1.93
N GLY A 45 -4.52 -10.77 -0.86
CA GLY A 45 -3.89 -12.09 -0.87
C GLY A 45 -4.74 -13.19 -1.51
N SER A 46 -6.01 -12.94 -1.82
CA SER A 46 -6.90 -13.90 -2.48
C SER A 46 -7.16 -13.56 -3.94
N LEU A 47 -6.44 -12.59 -4.51
CA LEU A 47 -6.56 -12.20 -5.91
C LEU A 47 -5.86 -13.22 -6.81
N ASP A 48 -6.57 -13.75 -7.81
CA ASP A 48 -5.99 -14.72 -8.75
C ASP A 48 -4.90 -14.09 -9.63
N ASP A 49 -3.72 -14.74 -9.67
CA ASP A 49 -2.54 -14.33 -10.47
C ASP A 49 -2.86 -14.17 -11.98
N LYS A 50 -3.86 -14.88 -12.49
CA LYS A 50 -4.25 -14.88 -13.91
C LYS A 50 -4.95 -13.61 -14.37
N SER A 51 -5.37 -12.73 -13.45
CA SER A 51 -6.06 -11.48 -13.78
C SER A 51 -5.14 -10.44 -14.44
N HIS A 52 -3.81 -10.62 -14.37
CA HIS A 52 -2.83 -9.77 -15.02
C HIS A 52 -2.63 -10.09 -16.52
N ILE A 53 -3.07 -11.26 -16.99
CA ILE A 53 -2.95 -11.71 -18.39
C ILE A 53 -4.31 -11.57 -19.10
N ARG A 54 -4.82 -10.35 -19.18
CA ARG A 54 -5.68 -9.96 -20.30
C ARG A 54 -4.96 -8.83 -21.01
N GLU A 55 -3.96 -9.21 -21.80
CA GLU A 55 -3.51 -8.36 -22.89
C GLU A 55 -4.75 -8.00 -23.71
N GLN A 56 -5.06 -6.70 -23.78
CA GLN A 56 -6.08 -6.23 -24.68
C GLN A 56 -5.72 -6.70 -26.11
N PRO A 57 -6.69 -7.10 -26.94
CA PRO A 57 -6.39 -7.47 -28.32
C PRO A 57 -5.67 -6.30 -29.00
N ALA A 58 -4.50 -6.57 -29.57
CA ALA A 58 -3.76 -5.60 -30.36
C ALA A 58 -4.69 -5.03 -31.46
N GLY A 59 -5.12 -3.78 -31.32
CA GLY A 59 -5.87 -3.10 -32.39
C GLY A 59 -6.98 -2.12 -31.98
N VAL A 60 -7.35 -1.98 -30.71
CA VAL A 60 -8.32 -0.94 -30.32
C VAL A 60 -7.58 0.22 -29.66
N ASN A 61 -7.44 1.32 -30.40
CA ASN A 61 -6.98 2.60 -29.88
C ASN A 61 -8.10 3.23 -29.04
N VAL A 62 -8.44 2.58 -27.92
CA VAL A 62 -9.23 3.24 -26.87
C VAL A 62 -8.25 4.18 -26.21
N GLN A 63 -8.45 5.49 -26.41
CA GLN A 63 -7.95 6.45 -25.44
C GLN A 63 -8.55 6.01 -24.10
N GLU A 64 -7.78 5.25 -23.31
CA GLU A 64 -8.13 4.99 -21.92
C GLU A 64 -8.14 6.36 -21.25
N GLU A 65 -9.32 6.98 -21.20
CA GLU A 65 -9.58 8.04 -20.24
C GLU A 65 -9.05 7.55 -18.91
N VAL A 66 -8.20 8.35 -18.28
CA VAL A 66 -7.63 8.03 -16.97
C VAL A 66 -8.80 7.97 -15.98
N GLN A 67 -9.37 6.78 -15.82
CA GLN A 67 -10.43 6.54 -14.85
C GLN A 67 -9.79 6.61 -13.47
N ILE A 68 -10.07 7.70 -12.77
CA ILE A 68 -9.58 7.95 -11.40
C ILE A 68 -10.08 6.87 -10.45
N LEU A 69 -11.31 6.38 -10.68
CA LEU A 69 -11.94 5.38 -9.85
C LEU A 69 -11.88 4.00 -10.52
N PRO A 70 -11.42 2.95 -9.80
CA PRO A 70 -11.44 1.59 -10.31
C PRO A 70 -12.89 1.10 -10.45
N THR A 71 -13.18 0.47 -11.58
CA THR A 71 -14.51 -0.07 -11.91
C THR A 71 -14.64 -1.58 -11.65
N THR A 72 -13.53 -2.27 -11.37
CA THR A 72 -13.51 -3.69 -10.99
C THR A 72 -12.72 -3.91 -9.70
N LYS A 73 -12.99 -5.03 -9.03
CA LYS A 73 -12.26 -5.48 -7.84
C LYS A 73 -10.76 -5.60 -8.12
N GLU A 74 -10.39 -6.22 -9.23
CA GLU A 74 -8.99 -6.42 -9.63
C GLU A 74 -8.31 -5.07 -9.86
N SER A 75 -8.99 -4.13 -10.53
CA SER A 75 -8.43 -2.79 -10.75
C SER A 75 -8.23 -2.03 -9.44
N LEU A 76 -9.15 -2.17 -8.47
CA LEU A 76 -9.01 -1.59 -7.14
C LEU A 76 -7.83 -2.22 -6.39
N LEU A 77 -7.81 -3.54 -6.23
CA LEU A 77 -6.76 -4.24 -5.47
C LEU A 77 -5.37 -4.10 -6.13
N ASN A 78 -5.30 -4.01 -7.46
CA ASN A 78 -4.06 -3.71 -8.19
C ASN A 78 -3.61 -2.25 -8.07
N SER A 79 -4.49 -1.34 -7.68
CA SER A 79 -4.11 0.05 -7.44
C SER A 79 -3.53 0.29 -6.04
N ILE A 80 -3.76 -0.61 -5.08
CA ILE A 80 -3.28 -0.46 -3.70
C ILE A 80 -1.76 -0.56 -3.66
N THR A 81 -1.10 0.54 -3.31
CA THR A 81 0.36 0.58 -3.14
C THR A 81 0.79 0.69 -1.68
N GLU A 82 -0.12 1.19 -0.83
CA GLU A 82 0.18 1.48 0.58
C GLU A 82 -1.00 1.15 1.48
N ILE A 83 -0.69 0.57 2.63
CA ILE A 83 -1.65 0.13 3.63
C ILE A 83 -1.19 0.65 4.99
N HIS A 84 -1.97 1.56 5.57
CA HIS A 84 -1.68 2.21 6.84
C HIS A 84 -2.62 1.70 7.91
N TYR A 85 -2.06 1.01 8.91
CA TYR A 85 -2.73 0.72 10.16
C TYR A 85 -2.45 1.87 11.12
N VAL A 86 -3.45 2.69 11.42
CA VAL A 86 -3.31 3.90 12.24
C VAL A 86 -3.95 3.76 13.60
N ASP A 87 -3.11 3.63 14.62
CA ASP A 87 -3.48 3.50 16.02
C ASP A 87 -4.66 2.54 16.21
N VAL A 88 -4.53 1.39 15.55
CA VAL A 88 -5.60 0.41 15.37
C VAL A 88 -5.89 -0.29 16.68
N GLY A 89 -7.19 -0.48 16.94
CA GLY A 89 -7.62 -0.98 18.23
C GLY A 89 -8.97 -1.63 18.28
N LEU A 90 -8.99 -2.79 18.90
CA LEU A 90 -10.18 -3.56 19.23
C LEU A 90 -10.15 -3.94 20.72
N ASN A 91 -11.33 -4.22 21.27
CA ASN A 91 -11.50 -4.80 22.60
C ASN A 91 -11.46 -6.34 22.57
N SER A 92 -10.95 -6.91 21.48
CA SER A 92 -10.78 -8.33 21.20
C SER A 92 -9.61 -8.53 20.25
N CYS A 93 -9.20 -9.78 20.01
CA CYS A 93 -8.27 -10.13 18.94
C CYS A 93 -8.79 -9.69 17.56
N GLY A 94 -7.89 -9.59 16.58
CA GLY A 94 -8.16 -9.23 15.20
C GLY A 94 -7.91 -7.75 14.86
N ALA A 95 -7.13 -7.05 15.69
CA ALA A 95 -6.70 -5.68 15.40
C ALA A 95 -5.76 -5.66 14.19
N TYR A 96 -4.84 -6.62 14.09
CA TYR A 96 -3.98 -6.82 12.92
C TYR A 96 -4.17 -8.22 12.35
N ILE A 97 -4.00 -8.37 11.03
CA ILE A 97 -4.04 -9.66 10.38
C ILE A 97 -2.84 -10.52 10.81
N THR A 98 -3.11 -11.76 11.22
CA THR A 98 -2.08 -12.71 11.71
C THR A 98 -2.03 -14.00 10.91
N ASP A 99 -2.62 -13.99 9.71
CA ASP A 99 -2.63 -15.11 8.78
C ASP A 99 -1.39 -15.03 7.87
N GLN A 100 -0.48 -15.99 8.04
CA GLN A 100 0.77 -16.06 7.28
C GLN A 100 0.51 -16.34 5.80
N ASP A 101 -0.46 -17.21 5.49
CA ASP A 101 -0.74 -17.62 4.11
C ASP A 101 -1.22 -16.43 3.27
N VAL A 102 -1.93 -15.48 3.89
CA VAL A 102 -2.32 -14.23 3.22
C VAL A 102 -1.09 -13.42 2.82
N ILE A 103 -0.12 -13.26 3.73
CA ILE A 103 1.10 -12.48 3.46
C ILE A 103 1.98 -13.17 2.40
N GLU A 104 2.10 -14.50 2.46
CA GLU A 104 2.83 -15.29 1.47
C GLU A 104 2.21 -15.19 0.07
N ARG A 105 0.87 -15.21 -0.05
CA ARG A 105 0.20 -15.01 -1.34
C ARG A 105 0.41 -13.60 -1.89
N ILE A 106 0.40 -12.57 -1.03
CA ILE A 106 0.73 -11.20 -1.44
C ILE A 106 2.20 -11.13 -1.92
N SER A 107 3.13 -11.72 -1.16
CA SER A 107 4.55 -11.79 -1.47
C SER A 107 4.81 -12.40 -2.85
N LYS A 108 4.23 -13.59 -3.10
CA LYS A 108 4.30 -14.26 -4.39
C LYS A 108 3.76 -13.38 -5.52
N ARG A 109 2.57 -12.79 -5.35
CA ARG A 109 1.95 -11.94 -6.37
C ARG A 109 2.84 -10.75 -6.75
N VAL A 110 3.45 -10.07 -5.77
CA VAL A 110 4.33 -8.92 -6.08
C VAL A 110 5.66 -9.39 -6.70
N ALA A 111 6.16 -10.57 -6.34
CA ALA A 111 7.31 -11.20 -6.97
C ALA A 111 7.04 -11.49 -8.45
N ASP A 112 5.86 -12.05 -8.76
CA ASP A 112 5.39 -12.45 -10.09
C ASP A 112 4.99 -11.26 -11.01
N GLY A 113 5.41 -10.05 -10.67
CA GLY A 113 5.19 -8.84 -11.49
C GLY A 113 4.01 -7.98 -11.04
N GLY A 114 3.33 -8.36 -9.95
CA GLY A 114 2.31 -7.52 -9.33
C GLY A 114 2.84 -6.18 -8.80
N PRO A 115 1.94 -5.22 -8.51
CA PRO A 115 2.30 -3.91 -7.97
C PRO A 115 3.01 -4.00 -6.62
N ARG A 116 3.98 -3.12 -6.36
CA ARG A 116 4.64 -2.99 -5.06
C ARG A 116 3.63 -2.64 -3.97
N VAL A 117 3.73 -3.26 -2.79
CA VAL A 117 2.88 -2.97 -1.62
C VAL A 117 3.73 -2.64 -0.40
N ARG A 118 3.39 -1.55 0.29
CA ARG A 118 4.04 -1.13 1.54
C ARG A 118 3.04 -1.10 2.68
N PHE A 119 3.41 -1.67 3.81
CA PHE A 119 2.66 -1.60 5.05
C PHE A 119 3.29 -0.57 5.98
N PHE A 120 2.47 0.29 6.56
CA PHE A 120 2.87 1.21 7.61
C PHE A 120 2.05 0.91 8.86
N LEU A 121 2.75 0.60 9.95
CA LEU A 121 2.15 0.37 11.25
C LEU A 121 2.40 1.63 12.08
N HIS A 122 1.36 2.42 12.28
CA HIS A 122 1.40 3.64 13.08
C HIS A 122 0.75 3.34 14.42
N GLY A 123 1.42 3.68 15.52
CA GLY A 123 0.83 3.48 16.84
C GLY A 123 1.37 4.41 17.89
N THR A 124 0.62 4.48 18.98
CA THR A 124 0.91 5.30 20.15
C THR A 124 1.11 4.41 21.39
N PRO A 125 1.73 4.92 22.47
CA PRO A 125 1.81 4.22 23.75
C PRO A 125 0.45 3.75 24.26
N ARG A 126 -0.60 4.56 24.05
CA ARG A 126 -1.99 4.21 24.42
C ARG A 126 -2.49 2.93 23.76
N GLN A 127 -1.97 2.57 22.60
CA GLN A 127 -2.48 1.43 21.85
C GLN A 127 -1.50 0.25 21.85
N TRP A 128 -0.20 0.50 21.71
CA TRP A 128 0.83 -0.55 21.66
C TRP A 128 1.43 -0.91 23.02
N CYS A 129 1.19 -0.12 24.07
CA CYS A 129 1.67 -0.41 25.43
C CYS A 129 0.52 -0.63 26.42
N ASP A 130 -0.69 -0.91 25.93
CA ASP A 130 -1.85 -1.19 26.78
C ASP A 130 -1.76 -2.60 27.38
N GLY A 131 -1.39 -2.68 28.66
CA GLY A 131 -1.28 -3.94 29.39
C GLY A 131 -2.60 -4.68 29.59
N CYS A 132 -3.76 -4.04 29.41
CA CYS A 132 -5.06 -4.71 29.43
C CYS A 132 -5.45 -5.28 28.07
N ARG A 133 -4.78 -4.87 26.99
CA ARG A 133 -5.08 -5.29 25.60
C ARG A 133 -3.80 -5.71 24.87
N ILE A 134 -3.01 -6.58 25.52
CA ILE A 134 -1.70 -7.06 25.05
C ILE A 134 -1.72 -7.63 23.61
N TRP A 135 -2.86 -8.21 23.20
CA TRP A 135 -3.03 -8.79 21.86
C TRP A 135 -2.80 -7.77 20.74
N ILE A 136 -3.07 -6.48 20.96
CA ILE A 136 -2.83 -5.44 19.94
C ILE A 136 -1.33 -5.39 19.61
N GLN A 137 -0.47 -5.37 20.63
CA GLN A 137 0.97 -5.32 20.44
C GLN A 137 1.49 -6.61 19.80
N ASP A 138 0.98 -7.76 20.27
CA ASP A 138 1.37 -9.09 19.80
C ASP A 138 0.99 -9.30 18.33
N GLU A 139 -0.25 -9.01 17.95
CA GLU A 139 -0.73 -9.11 16.57
C GLU A 139 0.04 -8.17 15.65
N LYS A 140 0.29 -6.93 16.09
CA LYS A 140 1.11 -5.95 15.36
C LYS A 140 2.54 -6.48 15.12
N ASN A 141 3.18 -6.99 16.17
CA ASN A 141 4.53 -7.57 16.09
C ASN A 141 4.55 -8.78 15.15
N ARG A 142 3.50 -9.61 15.21
CA ARG A 142 3.37 -10.76 14.33
C ARG A 142 3.26 -10.31 12.88
N LEU A 143 2.34 -9.40 12.55
CA LEU A 143 2.21 -8.85 11.19
C LEU A 143 3.54 -8.27 10.67
N TYR A 144 4.23 -7.49 11.50
CA TYR A 144 5.55 -6.94 11.14
C TYR A 144 6.52 -8.05 10.72
N ARG A 145 6.71 -9.07 11.57
CA ARG A 145 7.63 -10.18 11.30
C ARG A 145 7.24 -11.00 10.08
N MET A 146 5.94 -11.26 9.88
CA MET A 146 5.46 -12.00 8.71
C MET A 146 5.84 -11.25 7.42
N ILE A 147 5.60 -9.93 7.37
CA ILE A 147 5.95 -9.12 6.20
C ILE A 147 7.47 -8.98 6.02
N GLU A 148 8.20 -8.73 7.10
CA GLU A 148 9.67 -8.62 7.08
C GLU A 148 10.32 -9.91 6.54
N SER A 149 9.78 -11.08 6.93
CA SER A 149 10.29 -12.38 6.45
C SER A 149 10.03 -12.66 4.96
N GLU A 150 9.09 -11.93 4.35
CA GLU A 150 8.72 -12.06 2.93
C GLU A 150 9.38 -11.01 2.03
N ASP A 151 10.11 -10.05 2.60
CA ASP A 151 10.72 -8.93 1.89
C ASP A 151 11.69 -9.40 0.79
N GLU A 152 12.64 -10.27 1.11
CA GLU A 152 13.61 -10.80 0.14
C GLU A 152 12.93 -11.64 -0.94
N LYS A 153 11.97 -12.51 -0.56
CA LYS A 153 11.21 -13.37 -1.50
C LYS A 153 10.41 -12.55 -2.50
N SER A 154 9.92 -11.39 -2.06
CA SER A 154 9.21 -10.43 -2.90
C SER A 154 10.10 -9.61 -3.84
N GLY A 155 11.43 -9.77 -3.75
CA GLY A 155 12.41 -8.93 -4.45
C GLY A 155 12.44 -7.49 -3.93
N GLY A 156 12.17 -7.28 -2.65
CA GLY A 156 12.11 -5.95 -2.03
C GLY A 156 10.81 -5.18 -2.29
N LYS A 157 9.77 -5.85 -2.83
CA LYS A 157 8.52 -5.21 -3.26
C LYS A 157 7.40 -5.28 -2.23
N LEU A 158 7.52 -6.12 -1.22
CA LEU A 158 6.64 -6.17 -0.06
C LEU A 158 7.43 -5.68 1.16
N LYS A 159 7.07 -4.51 1.69
CA LYS A 159 7.80 -3.87 2.79
C LYS A 159 6.87 -3.54 3.95
N VAL A 160 7.43 -3.50 5.16
CA VAL A 160 6.76 -2.97 6.36
C VAL A 160 7.62 -1.89 7.01
N CYS A 161 6.98 -0.88 7.59
CA CYS A 161 7.63 0.16 8.39
C CYS A 161 6.79 0.43 9.64
N GLU A 162 7.45 0.58 10.79
CA GLU A 162 6.80 1.03 12.02
C GLU A 162 7.03 2.52 12.25
N ARG A 163 6.01 3.20 12.78
CA ARG A 163 6.06 4.59 13.20
C ARG A 163 5.41 4.71 14.58
N PHE A 164 6.25 4.92 15.60
CA PHE A 164 5.81 5.05 16.97
C PHE A 164 5.75 6.52 17.38
N TYR A 165 4.54 7.01 17.66
CA TYR A 165 4.29 8.42 17.95
C TYR A 165 4.17 8.65 19.45
N PHE A 166 4.58 9.84 19.92
CA PHE A 166 4.42 10.26 21.32
C PHE A 166 5.14 9.36 22.34
N ALA A 167 6.27 8.75 21.96
CA ALA A 167 7.03 7.83 22.80
C ALA A 167 7.49 8.44 24.14
N ASP A 168 7.59 9.77 24.20
CA ASP A 168 7.99 10.58 25.35
C ASP A 168 6.81 10.95 26.27
N ARG A 169 5.58 10.61 25.91
CA ARG A 169 4.36 10.95 26.66
C ARG A 169 3.78 9.75 27.39
N LYS A 170 3.10 10.02 28.51
CA LYS A 170 2.28 9.01 29.20
C LYS A 170 1.06 8.65 28.34
N PRO A 171 0.65 7.37 28.28
CA PRO A 171 -0.55 6.95 27.57
C PRO A 171 -1.80 7.72 28.00
N ASP A 172 -2.51 8.32 27.04
CA ASP A 172 -3.77 9.03 27.26
C ASP A 172 -4.73 8.81 26.08
N MET A 173 -5.99 9.23 26.20
CA MET A 173 -6.95 9.13 25.09
C MET A 173 -6.74 10.20 24.01
N GLN A 174 -6.03 11.28 24.31
CA GLN A 174 -5.81 12.37 23.37
C GLN A 174 -4.89 11.91 22.23
N MET A 175 -3.80 11.21 22.55
CA MET A 175 -2.86 10.69 21.55
C MET A 175 -3.53 9.76 20.52
N HIS A 176 -4.60 9.04 20.91
CA HIS A 176 -5.37 8.19 20.01
C HIS A 176 -5.90 8.98 18.81
N PHE A 177 -6.35 10.21 19.01
CA PHE A 177 -6.87 11.05 17.94
C PHE A 177 -5.79 11.98 17.35
N GLU A 178 -4.90 12.50 18.20
CA GLU A 178 -3.81 13.39 17.80
C GLU A 178 -2.85 12.74 16.77
N VAL A 179 -2.73 11.41 16.79
CA VAL A 179 -1.94 10.67 15.80
C VAL A 179 -2.40 10.90 14.36
N ILE A 180 -3.69 11.17 14.11
CA ILE A 180 -4.22 11.44 12.75
C ILE A 180 -3.61 12.73 12.18
N GLU A 181 -3.32 13.71 13.04
CA GLU A 181 -2.72 14.98 12.64
C GLU A 181 -1.20 14.89 12.49
N LYS A 182 -0.57 13.91 13.15
CA LYS A 182 0.89 13.72 13.16
C LYS A 182 1.37 12.65 12.19
N MET A 183 0.49 11.75 11.77
CA MET A 183 0.86 10.69 10.85
C MET A 183 1.27 11.30 9.51
N ASP A 184 2.41 10.85 9.02
CA ASP A 184 2.87 11.23 7.69
C ASP A 184 2.43 10.15 6.68
N VAL A 185 1.74 10.60 5.63
CA VAL A 185 1.28 9.82 4.49
C VAL A 185 1.94 10.48 3.27
N SER A 186 3.05 9.92 2.80
CA SER A 186 3.90 10.48 1.73
C SER A 186 4.27 9.44 0.67
#